data_AF-A0A392SIB7-F1
#
_entry.id   AF-A0A392SIB7-F1
#
_cell.length_a   1.000
_cell.length_b   1.000
_cell.length_c   1.000
_cell.angle_alpha   90.00
_cell.angle_beta   90.00
_cell.angle_gamma   90.00
#
_symmetry.space_group_name_H-M   'P 1'
#
loop_
_entity.id
_entity.type
_entity.pdbx_description
1 polymer ?
#
loop_
_entity_poly.entity_id
_entity_poly.type
_entity_poly.pdbx_seq_one_letter_code
_entity_poly.pdbx_strand_id
1 'polypeptide(L)' 'MENLFYKRNISRVYDLKGSERSRYNADTTGTNKVMLDMNLLETLRTKPIFLGSRAKRKLERAVWNDTSFLA' A
#
# COMPACT_ATOMS: atom_id res chain seq x y z
N MET A 1 -15.82 -5.26 -10.20
CA MET A 1 -14.56 -4.63 -9.71
C MET A 1 -13.41 -5.21 -10.52
N GLU A 2 -12.48 -4.37 -10.98
CA GLU A 2 -11.36 -4.80 -11.83
C GLU A 2 -10.24 -5.46 -11.01
N ASN A 3 -9.49 -6.39 -11.61
CA ASN A 3 -8.31 -6.99 -10.98
C ASN A 3 -7.09 -6.09 -11.17
N LEU A 4 -6.65 -5.42 -10.10
CA LEU A 4 -5.50 -4.50 -10.10
C LEU A 4 -4.16 -5.16 -10.51
N PHE A 5 -4.04 -6.48 -10.40
CA PHE A 5 -2.81 -7.23 -10.66
C PHE A 5 -2.88 -8.13 -11.90
N TYR A 6 -3.89 -7.96 -12.75
CA TYR A 6 -4.09 -8.83 -13.92
C TYR A 6 -2.85 -8.89 -14.83
N LYS A 7 -2.34 -10.11 -15.06
CA LYS A 7 -1.12 -10.40 -15.85
C LYS A 7 0.13 -9.61 -15.42
N ARG A 8 0.22 -9.23 -14.15
CA ARG A 8 1.41 -8.60 -13.56
C ARG A 8 2.05 -9.53 -12.52
N ASN A 9 3.38 -9.58 -12.49
CA ASN A 9 4.12 -10.22 -11.40
C ASN A 9 4.43 -9.17 -10.34
N ILE A 10 3.82 -9.28 -9.16
CA ILE A 10 3.91 -8.30 -8.08
C ILE A 10 4.79 -8.86 -6.96
N SER A 11 5.93 -8.21 -6.71
CA SER A 11 6.90 -8.68 -5.71
C SER A 11 6.50 -8.44 -4.26
N ARG A 12 5.63 -7.45 -4.01
CA ARG A 12 5.19 -7.03 -2.67
C ARG A 12 3.77 -6.49 -2.75
N VAL A 13 2.89 -6.97 -1.88
CA VAL A 13 1.50 -6.51 -1.76
C VAL A 13 1.26 -5.98 -0.36
N TYR A 14 0.59 -4.83 -0.27
CA TYR A 14 0.16 -4.26 0.99
C TYR A 14 -1.35 -4.03 0.98
N ASP A 15 -2.02 -4.37 2.09
CA ASP A 15 -3.35 -3.88 2.44
C ASP A 15 -3.15 -2.78 3.48
N LEU A 16 -3.63 -1.57 3.22
CA LEU A 16 -3.38 -0.39 4.05
C LEU A 16 -4.70 0.25 4.46
N LYS A 17 -4.82 0.59 5.74
CA LYS A 17 -6.01 1.22 6.31
C LYS A 17 -5.72 2.51 7.07
N GLY A 18 -4.45 2.85 7.28
CA GLY A 18 -4.04 4.04 8.04
C GLY A 18 -4.27 3.94 9.55
N SER A 19 -4.63 2.75 10.06
CA SER A 19 -4.77 2.48 11.49
C SER A 19 -3.59 1.64 12.00
N GLU A 20 -3.36 1.63 13.31
CA GLU A 20 -2.23 0.90 13.91
C GLU A 20 -2.65 -0.45 14.51
N ARG A 21 -3.84 -0.50 15.14
CA ARG A 21 -4.30 -1.69 15.85
C ARG A 21 -4.56 -2.85 14.89
N SER A 22 -3.95 -4.00 15.17
CA SER A 22 -4.10 -5.23 14.38
C SER A 22 -3.66 -5.07 12.91
N ARG A 23 -2.71 -4.17 12.64
CA ARG A 23 -2.17 -3.91 11.30
C ARG A 23 -0.72 -4.37 11.13
N TYR A 24 -0.36 -5.51 11.74
CA TYR A 24 0.92 -6.20 11.54
C TYR A 24 0.67 -7.64 11.14
N ASN A 25 1.31 -8.09 10.05
CA ASN A 25 1.35 -9.49 9.66
C ASN A 25 2.72 -10.08 10.04
N ALA A 26 2.72 -11.01 11.00
CA ALA A 26 3.93 -11.69 11.47
C ALA A 26 4.33 -12.87 10.57
N ASP A 27 3.37 -13.48 9.86
CA ASP A 27 3.67 -14.56 8.93
C ASP A 27 4.15 -13.97 7.61
N THR A 28 5.48 -13.94 7.48
CA THR A 28 6.16 -13.48 6.28
C THR A 28 6.65 -14.64 5.41
N THR A 29 6.24 -15.87 5.70
CA THR A 29 6.67 -17.07 4.99
C THR A 29 5.62 -17.50 3.97
N GLY A 30 5.94 -17.39 2.68
CA GLY A 30 5.02 -17.78 1.59
C GLY A 30 5.07 -16.88 0.36
N THR A 31 4.56 -17.39 -0.75
CA THR A 31 4.63 -16.76 -2.09
C THR A 31 3.60 -15.65 -2.33
N ASN A 32 2.50 -15.61 -1.57
CA ASN A 32 1.39 -14.66 -1.77
C ASN A 32 1.00 -13.87 -0.50
N LYS A 33 1.98 -13.50 0.33
CA LYS A 33 1.69 -12.76 1.56
C LYS A 33 1.25 -11.32 1.27
N VAL A 34 0.22 -10.89 1.99
CA VAL A 34 -0.20 -9.48 2.04
C VAL A 34 0.32 -8.88 3.34
N MET A 35 1.14 -7.83 3.21
CA MET A 35 1.68 -7.07 4.34
C MET A 35 0.73 -5.96 4.74
N LEU A 36 0.82 -5.49 5.98
CA LEU A 36 -0.08 -4.47 6.52
C LEU A 36 0.67 -3.17 6.84
N ASP A 37 -0.03 -2.21 7.43
CA ASP A 37 0.45 -0.85 7.70
C ASP A 37 1.75 -0.83 8.53
N MET A 38 1.83 -1.63 9.61
CA MET A 38 3.01 -1.68 10.46
C MET A 38 4.21 -2.33 9.75
N ASN A 39 3.97 -3.35 8.90
CA ASN A 39 5.01 -3.93 8.06
C ASN A 39 5.57 -2.91 7.05
N LEU A 40 4.71 -2.04 6.50
CA LEU A 40 5.13 -0.97 5.60
C LEU A 40 6.01 0.05 6.33
N LEU A 41 5.63 0.48 7.54
CA LEU A 41 6.41 1.42 8.33
C LEU A 41 7.82 0.89 8.64
N GLU A 42 7.95 -0.40 8.98
CA GLU A 42 9.26 -1.04 9.16
C GLU A 42 10.06 -1.09 7.86
N THR A 43 9.39 -1.45 6.75
CA THR A 43 10.04 -1.58 5.44
C THR A 43 10.57 -0.23 4.95
N LEU A 44 9.83 0.86 5.12
CA LEU A 44 10.21 2.19 4.64
C LEU A 44 11.50 2.72 5.28
N ARG A 45 11.89 2.22 6.47
CA ARG A 45 13.16 2.57 7.12
C ARG A 45 14.39 2.12 6.32
N THR A 46 14.25 1.04 5.57
CA THR A 46 15.37 0.44 4.80
C THR A 46 15.14 0.47 3.29
N LYS A 47 13.87 0.50 2.86
CA LYS A 47 13.44 0.43 1.45
C LYS A 47 12.33 1.45 1.19
N PRO A 48 12.64 2.76 1.18
CA PRO A 48 11.67 3.81 0.92
C PRO A 48 11.03 3.69 -0.47
N ILE A 49 9.78 4.17 -0.60
CA ILE A 49 9.07 4.27 -1.87
C ILE A 49 9.29 5.68 -2.43
N PHE A 50 10.00 5.77 -3.54
CA PHE A 50 10.24 7.04 -4.21
C PHE A 50 9.17 7.32 -5.27
N LEU A 51 8.72 8.58 -5.31
CA LEU A 51 7.74 9.04 -6.29
C LEU A 51 8.13 10.43 -6.78
N GLY A 52 8.12 10.63 -8.10
CA GLY A 52 8.37 11.96 -8.69
C GLY A 52 7.30 12.97 -8.25
N SER A 53 7.69 14.25 -8.10
CA SER A 53 6.82 15.30 -7.55
C SER A 53 5.47 15.44 -8.27
N ARG A 54 5.46 15.32 -9.61
CA ARG A 54 4.24 15.38 -10.41
C ARG A 54 3.31 14.18 -10.16
N ALA A 55 3.87 12.99 -10.02
CA ALA A 55 3.10 11.78 -9.76
C ALA A 55 2.53 11.78 -8.34
N LYS A 56 3.32 12.24 -7.36
CA LYS A 56 2.88 12.44 -5.97
C LYS A 56 1.65 13.34 -5.88
N ARG A 57 1.70 14.53 -6.49
CA ARG A 57 0.54 15.45 -6.50
C ARG A 57 -0.71 14.85 -7.14
N LYS A 58 -0.55 14.06 -8.21
CA LYS A 58 -1.69 13.39 -8.86
C LYS A 58 -2.31 12.34 -7.95
N LEU A 59 -1.48 11.52 -7.31
CA LEU A 59 -1.92 10.49 -6.39
C LEU A 59 -2.66 11.10 -5.19
N GLU A 60 -2.07 12.10 -4.54
CA GLU A 60 -2.67 12.78 -3.39
C GLU A 60 -4.03 13.40 -3.73
N ARG A 61 -4.14 14.05 -4.90
CA ARG A 61 -5.42 14.61 -5.37
C ARG A 61 -6.47 13.53 -5.63
N ALA A 62 -6.09 12.42 -6.28
CA ALA A 62 -7.00 11.33 -6.55
C ALA A 62 -7.52 10.72 -5.25
N VAL A 63 -6.61 10.39 -4.31
CA VAL A 63 -6.96 9.86 -3.00
C VAL A 63 -7.88 10.81 -2.24
N TRP A 64 -7.57 12.12 -2.21
CA TRP A 64 -8.41 13.12 -1.54
C TRP A 64 -9.83 13.15 -2.10
N ASN A 65 -9.97 13.14 -3.44
CA ASN A 65 -11.28 13.17 -4.08
C ASN A 65 -12.07 11.90 -3.78
N ASP A 66 -11.43 10.73 -3.87
CA ASP A 66 -12.08 9.44 -3.64
C ASP A 66 -12.49 9.27 -2.17
N THR A 67 -11.64 9.68 -1.21
CA THR A 67 -12.02 9.62 0.21
C THR A 67 -13.07 10.65 0.59
N SER A 68 -13.09 11.82 -0.06
CA SER A 68 -14.16 12.82 0.14
C SER A 68 -15.51 12.31 -0.38
N PHE A 69 -15.53 11.46 -1.41
CA PHE A 69 -16.74 10.83 -1.90
C PHE A 69 -17.26 9.71 -0.97
N LEU A 70 -16.35 9.01 -0.28
CA LEU A 70 -16.69 7.89 0.61
C LEU A 70 -17.07 8.32 2.03
N ALA A 71 -16.74 9.54 2.44
CA ALA A 71 -17.06 10.12 3.75
C ALA A 71 -18.49 10.64 3.81
#